data_AF-A0AA35XRC4-F1
#
_entry.id   AF-A0AA35XRC4-F1
#
_cell.length_a   1.000
_cell.length_b   1.000
_cell.length_c   1.000
_cell.angle_alpha   90.00
_cell.angle_beta   90.00
_cell.angle_gamma   90.00
#
_symmetry.space_group_name_H-M   'P 1'
#
loop_
_entity.id
_entity.type
_entity.pdbx_description
1 polymer ?
#
loop_
_entity_poly.entity_id
_entity_poly.type
_entity_poly.pdbx_seq_one_letter_code
_entity_poly.pdbx_strand_id
1 'polypeptide(L)' 'MNPLTKESNYIINRLKNFGILSSVDGPNNNVIKIKPPLIFTKEHCNKFIFYLNKILEENFLNK' A
#
# COMPACT_ATOMS: atom_id res chain seq x y z
N MET A 1 -21.86 4.94 -0.22
CA MET A 1 -20.54 4.41 0.17
C MET A 1 -19.51 5.14 -0.68
N ASN A 2 -18.51 5.78 -0.09
CA ASN A 2 -17.53 6.60 -0.83
C ASN A 2 -16.18 5.86 -0.89
N PRO A 3 -15.88 5.12 -1.97
CA PRO A 3 -14.65 4.36 -2.08
C PRO A 3 -13.43 5.27 -2.23
N LEU A 4 -12.36 4.96 -1.50
CA LEU A 4 -11.12 5.73 -1.46
C LEU A 4 -10.13 5.29 -2.56
N THR A 5 -10.58 5.32 -3.82
CA THR A 5 -9.81 4.84 -4.97
C THR A 5 -8.56 5.70 -5.23
N LYS A 6 -8.65 7.02 -5.05
CA LYS A 6 -7.51 7.93 -5.29
C LYS A 6 -6.41 7.72 -4.26
N GLU A 7 -6.81 7.56 -3.01
CA GLU A 7 -5.98 7.27 -1.84
C GLU A 7 -5.31 5.90 -1.99
N SER A 8 -6.06 4.89 -2.41
CA SER A 8 -5.52 3.55 -2.65
C SER A 8 -4.47 3.56 -3.75
N ASN A 9 -4.73 4.25 -4.86
CA ASN A 9 -3.76 4.45 -5.94
C ASN A 9 -2.54 5.26 -5.49
N TYR A 10 -2.74 6.26 -4.63
CA TYR A 10 -1.64 7.01 -4.05
C TYR A 10 -0.72 6.10 -3.22
N ILE A 11 -1.31 5.29 -2.32
CA ILE A 11 -0.54 4.39 -1.45
C ILE A 11 0.31 3.39 -2.26
N ILE A 12 -0.27 2.71 -3.27
CA ILE A 12 0.50 1.74 -4.06
C ILE A 12 1.64 2.39 -4.87
N ASN A 13 1.44 3.60 -5.37
CA ASN A 13 2.48 4.35 -6.08
C ASN A 13 3.56 4.86 -5.12
N ARG A 14 3.20 5.25 -3.90
CA ARG A 14 4.16 5.63 -2.86
C ARG A 14 4.99 4.45 -2.39
N LEU A 15 4.39 3.28 -2.19
CA LEU A 15 5.11 2.03 -1.89
C LEU A 15 6.13 1.68 -2.99
N LYS A 16 5.77 1.88 -4.26
CA LYS A 16 6.66 1.67 -5.40
C LYS A 16 7.93 2.53 -5.34
N ASN A 17 7.84 3.77 -4.86
CA ASN A 17 9.01 4.64 -4.67
C ASN A 17 9.99 4.11 -3.61
N PHE A 18 9.52 3.29 -2.67
CA PHE A 18 10.35 2.60 -1.67
C PHE A 18 10.76 1.18 -2.10
N GLY A 19 10.56 0.82 -3.38
CA GLY A 19 10.90 -0.48 -3.94
C GLY A 19 9.94 -1.60 -3.52
N ILE A 20 8.75 -1.27 -3.02
CA ILE A 20 7.72 -2.23 -2.63
C ILE A 20 6.65 -2.29 -3.70
N LEU A 21 6.45 -3.46 -4.29
CA LEU A 21 5.42 -3.68 -5.31
C LEU A 21 4.14 -4.24 -4.68
N SER A 22 3.05 -3.52 -4.87
CA SER A 22 1.70 -3.91 -4.49
C SER A 22 0.71 -3.52 -5.61
N SER A 23 -0.54 -3.96 -5.48
CA SER A 23 -1.61 -3.63 -6.44
C SER A 23 -2.88 -3.24 -5.70
N VAL A 24 -3.82 -2.62 -6.39
CA VAL A 24 -5.21 -2.48 -5.93
C VAL A 24 -6.09 -3.55 -6.56
N ASP A 25 -7.20 -3.89 -5.90
CA ASP A 25 -8.18 -4.86 -6.35
C ASP A 25 -9.61 -4.44 -5.92
N GLY A 26 -10.60 -5.25 -6.32
CA GLY A 26 -12.03 -5.04 -6.04
C GLY A 26 -12.72 -4.12 -7.04
N PRO A 27 -14.06 -4.08 -7.06
CA PRO A 27 -14.84 -3.33 -8.06
C PRO A 27 -14.57 -1.82 -8.04
N ASN A 28 -14.10 -1.28 -6.91
CA ASN A 28 -13.79 0.13 -6.75
C ASN A 28 -12.28 0.42 -6.72
N ASN A 29 -11.42 -0.58 -6.97
CA ASN A 29 -9.95 -0.43 -6.93
C ASN A 29 -9.45 0.21 -5.62
N ASN A 30 -10.04 -0.16 -4.49
CA ASN A 30 -9.77 0.43 -3.17
C ASN A 30 -9.31 -0.60 -2.13
N VAL A 31 -8.96 -1.81 -2.56
CA VAL A 31 -8.41 -2.87 -1.72
C VAL A 31 -6.94 -3.05 -2.06
N ILE A 32 -6.03 -2.67 -1.15
CA ILE A 32 -4.59 -2.90 -1.35
C ILE A 32 -4.32 -4.39 -1.20
N LYS A 33 -3.67 -4.96 -2.21
CA LYS A 33 -3.31 -6.38 -2.28
C LYS A 33 -1.80 -6.55 -2.36
N ILE A 34 -1.29 -7.50 -1.59
CA ILE A 34 0.08 -8.01 -1.66
C ILE A 34 0.05 -9.50 -1.95
N LYS A 35 0.97 -9.96 -2.79
CA LYS A 35 1.15 -11.37 -3.16
C LYS A 35 2.64 -11.69 -3.25
N PRO A 36 3.33 -11.72 -2.10
CA PRO A 36 4.77 -11.95 -2.12
C PRO A 36 5.10 -13.42 -2.44
N PRO A 37 6.34 -13.73 -2.84
CA PRO A 37 6.81 -15.11 -2.95
C PRO A 37 6.73 -15.86 -1.62
N LEU A 38 6.69 -17.21 -1.64
CA LEU A 38 6.59 -18.03 -0.42
C LEU A 38 7.78 -17.87 0.55
N ILE A 39 8.95 -17.46 0.05
CA ILE A 39 10.14 -17.18 0.86
C ILE A 39 10.09 -15.82 1.58
N PHE A 40 8.95 -15.13 1.55
CA PHE A 40 8.79 -13.83 2.20
C PHE A 40 8.92 -13.95 3.72
N THR A 41 9.90 -13.23 4.29
CA THR A 41 10.26 -13.33 5.70
C THR A 41 9.50 -12.31 6.55
N LYS A 42 9.57 -12.49 7.87
CA LYS A 42 9.05 -11.51 8.85
C LYS A 42 9.72 -10.14 8.68
N GLU A 43 11.01 -10.11 8.33
CA GLU A 43 11.74 -8.86 8.09
C GLU A 43 11.17 -8.09 6.89
N HIS A 44 10.86 -8.78 5.79
CA HIS A 44 10.19 -8.15 4.65
C HIS A 44 8.81 -7.60 5.02
N CYS A 45 8.07 -8.32 5.87
CA CYS A 45 6.79 -7.86 6.41
C CYS A 45 6.95 -6.58 7.24
N ASN A 46 7.93 -6.56 8.15
CA ASN A 46 8.22 -5.39 8.98
C ASN A 46 8.58 -4.17 8.11
N LYS A 47 9.38 -4.36 7.05
CA LYS A 47 9.71 -3.31 6.09
C LYS A 47 8.45 -2.80 5.37
N PHE A 48 7.57 -3.69 4.93
CA PHE A 48 6.30 -3.33 4.31
C PHE A 48 5.43 -2.47 5.25
N ILE A 49 5.22 -2.93 6.48
CA ILE A 49 4.39 -2.23 7.48
C ILE A 49 5.00 -0.87 7.85
N PHE A 50 6.32 -0.80 8.01
CA PHE A 50 7.01 0.46 8.30
C PHE A 50 6.73 1.52 7.23
N TYR A 51 6.90 1.18 5.95
CA TYR A 51 6.64 2.14 4.87
C TYR A 51 5.16 2.42 4.68
N LEU A 52 4.29 1.42 4.86
CA LEU A 52 2.85 1.64 4.79
C LEU A 52 2.40 2.67 5.84
N ASN A 53 2.81 2.51 7.10
CA ASN A 53 2.48 3.46 8.17
C ASN A 53 3.01 4.86 7.85
N LYS A 54 4.28 4.95 7.41
CA LYS A 54 4.87 6.23 7.00
C LYS A 54 4.06 6.92 5.90
N ILE A 55 3.54 6.16 4.92
CA ILE A 55 2.73 6.69 3.83
C ILE A 55 1.36 7.14 4.32
N LEU A 56 0.72 6.36 5.21
CA LEU A 56 -0.56 6.72 5.82
C LEU A 56 -0.47 8.03 6.61
N GLU A 57 0.71 8.38 7.11
CA GLU A 57 0.97 9.65 7.78
C GLU A 57 1.18 10.85 6.83
N GLU A 58 1.28 10.64 5.51
CA GLU A 58 1.56 11.71 4.55
C GLU A 58 0.37 12.69 4.40
N ASN A 59 0.69 13.97 4.21
CA ASN A 59 -0.28 15.07 4.07
C ASN A 59 -1.34 14.87 3.00
N PHE A 60 -1.13 13.97 2.02
CA PHE A 60 -2.16 13.66 1.03
C PHE A 60 -3.34 12.90 1.64
N LEU A 61 -3.09 12.05 2.64
CA LEU A 61 -4.07 11.16 3.27
C LEU A 61 -4.64 11.74 4.57
N ASN A 62 -3.90 12.62 5.25
CA ASN A 62 -4.28 13.24 6.52
C ASN A 62 -4.92 14.64 6.37
N LYS A 63 -5.74 14.83 5.34
CA LYS A 63 -6.47 16.08 5.09
C LYS A 63 -7.91 15.99 5.55
#